data_AF-A0A7J2J4E2-F1
#
_entry.id   AF-A0A7J2J4E2-F1
#
_cell.length_a   1.000
_cell.length_b   1.000
_cell.length_c   1.000
_cell.angle_alpha   90.00
_cell.angle_beta   90.00
_cell.angle_gamma   90.00
#
_symmetry.space_group_name_H-M   'P 1'
#
loop_
_entity.id
_entity.type
_entity.pdbx_description
1 polymer ?
#
loop_
_entity_poly.entity_id
_entity_poly.type
_entity_poly.pdbx_seq_one_letter_code
_entity_poly.pdbx_strand_id
1 'polypeptide(L)'
;MKPCAFKAQSLSDHISGCLGLLRKYLDRNREYPLIVSRRIEVASGGDVEISSEEVKELLKLCVVFHDLGKGYEYYQRRFDRNCLTRNGASFEYHEIISAISSYKYSLNKWGEADPRTNLLTMSVANHHHAFREMSNMTHNRVSRKISEILKQGVCEEIGNIYYVLEGIDPEIPEHISLEQRDLVNFLNWIRSQYRMKQKGTLRWIKLYTLILKPLIIVDNIDAYRARKDSRERFSSFLRELNTLLGGD
;
A
#
# COMPACT_ATOMS: atom_id res chain seq x y z
N MET A 1 -18.73 5.75 9.67
CA MET A 1 -18.05 5.84 8.36
C MET A 1 -17.32 7.17 8.29
N LYS A 2 -16.21 7.21 7.55
CA LYS A 2 -14.91 7.84 7.89
C LYS A 2 -13.98 6.87 8.64
N PRO A 3 -12.68 6.86 8.31
CA PRO A 3 -12.05 7.56 7.18
C PRO A 3 -12.57 7.11 5.80
N CYS A 4 -12.38 7.96 4.81
CA CYS A 4 -12.83 7.79 3.43
C CYS A 4 -11.65 7.50 2.50
N ALA A 5 -11.79 6.50 1.63
CA ALA A 5 -10.79 6.19 0.60
C ALA A 5 -10.94 7.10 -0.63
N PHE A 6 -12.19 7.42 -0.99
CA PHE A 6 -12.56 8.38 -2.03
C PHE A 6 -14.07 8.69 -1.92
N LYS A 7 -14.60 9.45 -2.89
CA LYS A 7 -16.00 9.88 -2.88
C LYS A 7 -16.93 8.66 -2.79
N ALA A 8 -17.84 8.69 -1.82
CA ALA A 8 -18.87 7.69 -1.53
C ALA A 8 -18.37 6.30 -1.12
N GLN A 9 -17.10 6.13 -0.74
CA GLN A 9 -16.60 4.87 -0.17
C GLN A 9 -15.69 5.11 1.03
N SER A 10 -15.98 4.40 2.13
CA SER A 10 -15.15 4.41 3.31
C SER A 10 -13.84 3.65 3.09
N LEU A 11 -12.82 3.96 3.89
CA LEU A 11 -11.54 3.27 3.83
C LEU A 11 -11.65 1.81 4.28
N SER A 12 -12.49 1.52 5.28
CA SER A 12 -12.78 0.14 5.71
C SER A 12 -13.41 -0.69 4.60
N ASP A 13 -14.39 -0.12 3.88
CA ASP A 13 -15.07 -0.82 2.79
C ASP A 13 -14.12 -1.06 1.62
N HIS A 14 -13.27 -0.08 1.31
CA HIS A 14 -12.28 -0.19 0.25
C HIS A 14 -11.25 -1.29 0.54
N ILE A 15 -10.66 -1.30 1.74
CA ILE A 15 -9.70 -2.35 2.15
C ILE A 15 -10.39 -3.72 2.11
N SER A 16 -11.60 -3.85 2.65
CA SER A 16 -12.35 -5.11 2.67
C SER A 16 -12.69 -5.59 1.25
N GLY A 17 -13.08 -4.68 0.36
CA GLY A 17 -13.34 -4.96 -1.06
C GLY A 17 -12.09 -5.47 -1.78
N CYS A 18 -10.97 -4.78 -1.61
CA CYS A 18 -9.67 -5.18 -2.16
C CYS A 18 -9.20 -6.54 -1.63
N LEU A 19 -9.38 -6.83 -0.34
CA LEU A 19 -9.06 -8.14 0.24
C LEU A 19 -9.93 -9.26 -0.34
N GLY A 20 -11.22 -9.00 -0.55
CA GLY A 20 -12.13 -9.92 -1.21
C GLY A 20 -11.73 -10.22 -2.66
N LEU A 21 -11.28 -9.20 -3.40
CA LEU A 21 -10.76 -9.35 -4.76
C LEU A 21 -9.40 -10.08 -4.78
N LEU A 22 -8.53 -9.81 -3.82
CA LEU A 22 -7.24 -10.49 -3.70
C LEU A 22 -7.45 -12.00 -3.45
N ARG A 23 -8.42 -12.36 -2.61
CA ARG A 23 -8.79 -13.77 -2.41
C ARG A 23 -9.21 -14.42 -3.73
N LYS A 24 -10.09 -13.77 -4.51
CA LYS A 24 -10.49 -14.27 -5.84
C LYS A 24 -9.30 -14.41 -6.80
N TYR A 25 -8.39 -13.42 -6.80
CA TYR A 25 -7.16 -13.48 -7.60
C TYR A 25 -6.32 -14.71 -7.23
N LEU A 26 -6.09 -14.95 -5.94
CA LEU A 26 -5.29 -16.07 -5.45
C LEU A 26 -5.96 -17.42 -5.66
N ASP A 27 -7.29 -17.52 -5.51
CA ASP A 27 -8.05 -18.74 -5.75
C ASP A 27 -7.94 -19.21 -7.21
N ARG A 28 -7.87 -18.26 -8.15
CA ARG A 28 -7.68 -18.50 -9.59
C ARG A 28 -6.22 -18.68 -9.99
N ASN A 29 -5.31 -17.98 -9.33
CA ASN A 29 -3.87 -18.00 -9.60
C ASN A 29 -3.12 -18.67 -8.44
N ARG A 30 -3.48 -19.93 -8.11
CA ARG A 30 -3.02 -20.63 -6.89
C ARG A 30 -1.50 -20.74 -6.79
N GLU A 31 -0.82 -20.90 -7.93
CA GLU A 31 0.64 -21.02 -8.01
C GLU A 31 1.35 -19.67 -7.93
N TYR A 32 0.63 -18.54 -7.97
CA TYR A 32 1.25 -17.22 -7.99
C TYR A 32 2.20 -16.98 -6.81
N PRO A 33 1.82 -17.26 -5.54
CA PRO A 33 2.72 -17.05 -4.41
C PRO A 33 3.99 -17.91 -4.48
N LEU A 34 3.89 -19.15 -4.96
CA LEU A 34 5.04 -20.04 -5.17
C LEU A 34 5.97 -19.50 -6.26
N ILE A 35 5.42 -19.01 -7.37
CA ILE A 35 6.19 -18.39 -8.45
C ILE A 35 6.95 -17.14 -7.95
N VAL A 36 6.29 -16.31 -7.13
CA VAL A 36 6.92 -15.11 -6.56
C VAL A 36 8.06 -15.50 -5.61
N SER A 37 7.82 -16.44 -4.69
CA SER A 37 8.82 -17.00 -3.78
C SER A 37 10.06 -17.48 -4.55
N ARG A 38 9.88 -18.35 -5.56
CA ARG A 38 10.98 -18.88 -6.36
C ARG A 38 11.73 -17.80 -7.15
N ARG A 39 11.02 -16.80 -7.68
CA ARG A 39 11.66 -15.70 -8.41
C ARG A 39 12.53 -14.84 -7.50
N ILE A 40 12.11 -14.61 -6.26
CA ILE A 40 12.89 -13.86 -5.27
C ILE A 40 14.16 -14.62 -4.95
N GLU A 41 14.04 -15.90 -4.58
CA GLU A 41 15.16 -16.80 -4.27
C GLU A 41 16.19 -16.86 -5.40
N VAL A 42 15.75 -17.07 -6.64
CA VAL A 42 16.64 -17.11 -7.80
C VAL A 42 17.31 -15.76 -8.05
N ALA A 43 16.57 -14.66 -7.93
CA ALA A 43 17.12 -13.32 -8.18
C ALA A 43 18.08 -12.84 -7.09
N SER A 44 17.98 -13.38 -5.88
CA SER A 44 18.93 -13.16 -4.79
C SER A 44 20.09 -14.14 -4.79
N GLY A 45 20.17 -15.09 -5.74
CA GLY A 45 21.20 -16.13 -5.75
C GLY A 45 21.09 -17.12 -4.60
N GLY A 46 19.91 -17.29 -4.01
CA GLY A 46 19.66 -18.12 -2.83
C GLY A 46 19.77 -17.40 -1.48
N ASP A 47 20.24 -16.14 -1.45
CA ASP A 47 20.44 -15.40 -0.18
C ASP A 47 19.14 -14.96 0.52
N VAL A 48 18.02 -14.96 -0.20
CA VAL A 48 16.70 -14.56 0.30
C VAL A 48 15.73 -15.70 0.07
N GLU A 49 15.25 -16.26 1.18
CA GLU A 49 14.19 -17.26 1.17
C GLU A 49 12.92 -16.67 1.78
N ILE A 50 11.83 -16.70 1.02
CA ILE A 50 10.50 -16.30 1.48
C ILE A 50 9.54 -17.37 0.99
N SER A 51 8.81 -18.00 1.90
CA SER A 51 7.84 -19.05 1.58
C SER A 51 6.62 -18.50 0.83
N SER A 52 5.88 -19.40 0.18
CA SER A 52 4.63 -19.04 -0.50
C SER A 52 3.56 -18.47 0.45
N GLU A 53 3.54 -18.89 1.72
CA GLU A 53 2.62 -18.35 2.73
C GLU A 53 3.02 -16.94 3.16
N GLU A 54 4.31 -16.68 3.34
CA GLU A 54 4.81 -15.32 3.61
C GLU A 54 4.55 -14.37 2.43
N VAL A 55 4.61 -14.87 1.19
CA VAL A 55 4.17 -14.09 0.02
C VAL A 55 2.68 -13.76 0.11
N LYS A 56 1.82 -14.72 0.49
CA LYS A 56 0.37 -14.44 0.69
C LYS A 56 0.15 -13.41 1.79
N GLU A 57 0.92 -13.48 2.87
CA GLU A 57 0.90 -12.48 3.94
C GLU A 57 1.30 -11.09 3.41
N LEU A 58 2.42 -10.99 2.69
CA LEU A 58 2.87 -9.75 2.06
C LEU A 58 1.81 -9.13 1.13
N LEU A 59 1.12 -9.96 0.34
CA LEU A 59 0.05 -9.50 -0.54
C LEU A 59 -1.13 -8.91 0.25
N LYS A 60 -1.55 -9.57 1.34
CA LYS A 60 -2.62 -9.07 2.21
C LYS A 60 -2.22 -7.76 2.90
N LEU A 61 -1.02 -7.72 3.48
CA LEU A 61 -0.49 -6.53 4.14
C LEU A 61 -0.34 -5.37 3.17
N CYS A 62 0.11 -5.63 1.93
CA CYS A 62 0.22 -4.60 0.90
C CYS A 62 -1.15 -3.97 0.59
N VAL A 63 -2.21 -4.78 0.47
CA VAL A 63 -3.59 -4.29 0.33
C VAL A 63 -4.04 -3.47 1.55
N VAL A 64 -3.74 -3.93 2.75
CA VAL A 64 -4.14 -3.21 3.98
C VAL A 64 -3.45 -1.85 4.07
N PHE A 65 -2.13 -1.81 3.87
CA PHE A 65 -1.35 -0.61 4.12
C PHE A 65 -1.44 0.45 3.02
N HIS A 66 -1.69 0.09 1.75
CA HIS A 66 -1.47 1.01 0.62
C HIS A 66 -2.17 2.36 0.77
N ASP A 67 -3.36 2.37 1.37
CA ASP A 67 -4.21 3.55 1.49
C ASP A 67 -4.39 4.07 2.94
N LEU A 68 -3.72 3.48 3.94
CA LEU A 68 -3.87 3.92 5.34
C LEU A 68 -3.47 5.37 5.56
N GLY A 69 -2.52 5.90 4.77
CA GLY A 69 -2.15 7.30 4.79
C GLY A 69 -3.31 8.25 4.51
N LYS A 70 -4.40 7.79 3.88
CA LYS A 70 -5.62 8.60 3.68
C LYS A 70 -6.34 8.88 5.00
N GLY A 71 -6.13 8.07 6.04
CA GLY A 71 -6.76 8.20 7.36
C GLY A 71 -6.34 9.45 8.16
N TYR A 72 -5.46 10.29 7.63
CA TYR A 72 -5.03 11.53 8.29
C TYR A 72 -6.07 12.65 8.20
N GLU A 73 -6.19 13.42 9.28
CA GLU A 73 -7.17 14.50 9.42
C GLU A 73 -7.04 15.56 8.32
N TYR A 74 -5.81 15.80 7.87
CA TYR A 74 -5.51 16.69 6.75
C TYR A 74 -6.37 16.42 5.50
N TYR A 75 -6.62 15.14 5.20
CA TYR A 75 -7.47 14.72 4.09
C TYR A 75 -8.93 14.58 4.51
N GLN A 76 -9.18 13.97 5.67
CA GLN A 76 -10.52 13.57 6.09
C GLN A 76 -11.44 14.75 6.42
N ARG A 77 -10.89 15.92 6.78
CA ARG A 77 -11.65 17.17 6.94
C ARG A 77 -12.35 17.65 5.65
N ARG A 78 -11.95 17.15 4.48
CA ARG A 78 -12.56 17.50 3.18
C ARG A 78 -13.82 16.68 2.85
N PHE A 79 -14.10 15.67 3.67
CA PHE A 79 -15.23 14.78 3.52
C PHE A 79 -16.23 14.99 4.66
N ASP A 80 -17.51 14.77 4.38
CA ASP A 80 -18.50 14.53 5.42
C ASP A 80 -18.49 13.06 5.88
N ARG A 81 -19.37 12.71 6.83
CA ARG A 81 -19.49 11.36 7.38
C ARG A 81 -19.92 10.29 6.36
N ASN A 82 -20.46 10.71 5.22
CA ASN A 82 -20.90 9.83 4.13
C ASN A 82 -19.86 9.77 3.00
N CYS A 83 -18.63 10.23 3.26
CA CYS A 83 -17.57 10.33 2.26
C CYS A 83 -17.95 11.15 1.03
N LEU A 84 -18.83 12.15 1.18
CA LEU A 84 -19.12 13.12 0.14
C LEU A 84 -18.21 14.34 0.29
N THR A 85 -17.89 14.97 -0.83
CA THR A 85 -17.04 16.16 -0.88
C THR A 85 -17.56 17.14 -1.94
N ARG A 86 -17.50 18.45 -1.65
CA ARG A 86 -18.00 19.51 -2.55
C ARG A 86 -16.99 19.91 -3.63
N ASN A 87 -15.69 19.91 -3.31
CA ASN A 87 -14.63 20.45 -4.17
C ASN A 87 -13.68 19.36 -4.72
N GLY A 88 -14.12 18.10 -4.69
CA GLY A 88 -13.23 16.96 -4.92
C GLY A 88 -12.25 16.75 -3.77
N ALA A 89 -11.60 15.58 -3.76
CA ALA A 89 -10.61 15.24 -2.75
C ALA A 89 -9.35 14.72 -3.41
N SER A 90 -8.21 15.32 -3.03
CA SER A 90 -6.88 14.84 -3.36
C SER A 90 -6.24 14.26 -2.10
N PHE A 91 -5.56 13.14 -2.26
CA PHE A 91 -4.77 12.47 -1.23
C PHE A 91 -3.28 12.60 -1.56
N GLU A 92 -2.82 13.80 -1.91
CA GLU A 92 -1.42 14.03 -2.32
C GLU A 92 -0.42 13.49 -1.27
N TYR A 93 0.44 12.55 -1.66
CA TYR A 93 1.44 11.88 -0.81
C TYR A 93 0.91 10.86 0.21
N HIS A 94 -0.36 10.45 0.14
CA HIS A 94 -0.86 9.38 1.02
C HIS A 94 -0.08 8.09 0.88
N GLU A 95 0.42 7.76 -0.32
CA GLU A 95 1.24 6.58 -0.58
C GLU A 95 2.55 6.59 0.21
N ILE A 96 3.10 7.77 0.48
CA ILE A 96 4.30 7.92 1.28
C ILE A 96 3.98 7.71 2.76
N ILE A 97 2.87 8.28 3.23
CA ILE A 97 2.43 8.12 4.63
C ILE A 97 2.09 6.64 4.90
N SER A 98 1.37 6.00 3.98
CA SER A 98 1.12 4.56 3.97
C SER A 98 2.41 3.74 4.03
N ALA A 99 3.43 4.13 3.26
CA ALA A 99 4.72 3.43 3.26
C ALA A 99 5.48 3.61 4.58
N ILE A 100 5.41 4.77 5.22
CA ILE A 100 5.99 4.97 6.56
C ILE A 100 5.29 4.05 7.57
N SER A 101 3.96 3.93 7.50
CA SER A 101 3.17 3.02 8.33
C SER A 101 3.54 1.56 8.11
N SER A 102 3.63 1.11 6.86
CA SER A 102 4.05 -0.26 6.55
C SER A 102 5.49 -0.52 6.98
N TYR A 103 6.38 0.46 6.83
CA TYR A 103 7.78 0.37 7.26
C TYR A 103 7.87 0.20 8.77
N LYS A 104 7.20 1.07 9.54
CA LYS A 104 7.16 1.00 11.00
C LYS A 104 6.66 -0.37 11.48
N TYR A 105 5.57 -0.85 10.90
CA TYR A 105 5.02 -2.18 11.18
C TYR A 105 6.02 -3.30 10.87
N SER A 106 6.57 -3.33 9.66
CA SER A 106 7.50 -4.38 9.24
C SER A 106 8.81 -4.37 10.03
N LEU A 107 9.28 -3.19 10.45
CA LEU A 107 10.45 -3.06 11.31
C LEU A 107 10.22 -3.70 12.68
N ASN A 108 9.04 -3.49 13.28
CA ASN A 108 8.70 -4.13 14.55
C ASN A 108 8.49 -5.64 14.39
N LYS A 109 7.84 -6.08 13.31
CA LYS A 109 7.47 -7.48 13.10
C LYS A 109 8.64 -8.37 12.65
N TRP A 110 9.52 -7.86 11.79
CA TRP A 110 10.57 -8.66 11.15
C TRP A 110 11.98 -8.05 11.25
N GLY A 111 12.08 -6.73 11.40
CA GLY A 111 13.36 -6.02 11.45
C GLY A 111 13.79 -5.43 10.10
N GLU A 112 14.81 -4.55 10.13
CA GLU A 112 15.24 -3.78 8.94
C GLU A 112 15.92 -4.66 7.88
N ALA A 113 16.68 -5.67 8.31
CA ALA A 113 17.41 -6.57 7.42
C ALA A 113 16.50 -7.61 6.75
N ASP A 114 15.25 -7.76 7.21
CA ASP A 114 14.35 -8.75 6.68
C ASP A 114 13.90 -8.38 5.25
N PRO A 115 13.97 -9.33 4.30
CA PRO A 115 13.54 -9.10 2.93
C PRO A 115 12.07 -8.64 2.79
N ARG A 116 11.19 -9.12 3.68
CA ARG A 116 9.76 -8.81 3.70
C ARG A 116 9.52 -7.33 4.01
N THR A 117 10.33 -6.72 4.89
CA THR A 117 10.31 -5.28 5.19
C THR A 117 10.51 -4.44 3.93
N ASN A 118 11.51 -4.81 3.12
CA ASN A 118 11.80 -4.12 1.88
C ASN A 118 10.69 -4.33 0.84
N LEU A 119 10.24 -5.57 0.64
CA LEU A 119 9.23 -5.89 -0.37
C LEU A 119 7.89 -5.22 -0.07
N LEU A 120 7.41 -5.29 1.18
CA LEU A 120 6.15 -4.67 1.60
C LEU A 120 6.22 -3.15 1.41
N THR A 121 7.22 -2.52 2.01
CA THR A 121 7.37 -1.07 2.03
C THR A 121 7.54 -0.49 0.63
N MET A 122 8.35 -1.14 -0.22
CA MET A 122 8.53 -0.70 -1.60
C MET A 122 7.25 -0.87 -2.42
N SER A 123 6.49 -1.95 -2.19
CA SER A 123 5.21 -2.15 -2.90
C SER A 123 4.20 -1.08 -2.54
N VAL A 124 4.05 -0.78 -1.25
CA VAL A 124 3.17 0.29 -0.77
C VAL A 124 3.63 1.65 -1.29
N ALA A 125 4.91 1.99 -1.19
CA ALA A 125 5.41 3.29 -1.62
C ALA A 125 5.23 3.55 -3.13
N ASN A 126 5.25 2.48 -3.95
CA ASN A 126 5.19 2.59 -5.40
C ASN A 126 3.80 2.30 -5.99
N HIS A 127 2.74 2.23 -5.18
CA HIS A 127 1.44 1.76 -5.70
C HIS A 127 0.73 2.71 -6.69
N HIS A 128 0.99 4.02 -6.62
CA HIS A 128 0.63 4.97 -7.69
C HIS A 128 1.74 5.16 -8.73
N HIS A 129 2.95 4.66 -8.47
CA HIS A 129 4.19 5.10 -9.10
C HIS A 129 4.83 4.05 -9.99
N ALA A 130 4.14 3.67 -11.07
CA ALA A 130 4.87 3.23 -12.26
C ALA A 130 5.80 4.34 -12.82
N PHE A 131 5.73 5.60 -12.32
CA PHE A 131 6.39 6.77 -12.94
C PHE A 131 7.09 7.81 -12.03
N ARG A 132 7.07 7.74 -10.67
CA ARG A 132 7.87 8.66 -9.83
C ARG A 132 8.95 7.91 -9.06
N GLU A 133 10.20 8.34 -9.22
CA GLU A 133 11.30 7.78 -8.44
C GLU A 133 11.20 8.16 -6.96
N MET A 134 11.31 7.18 -6.05
CA MET A 134 11.33 7.45 -4.60
C MET A 134 12.47 8.39 -4.16
N SER A 135 13.48 8.62 -5.00
CA SER A 135 14.59 9.55 -4.78
C SER A 135 14.03 10.96 -4.57
N ASN A 136 12.95 11.28 -5.29
CA ASN A 136 12.25 12.55 -5.17
C ASN A 136 11.52 12.74 -3.83
N MET A 137 11.30 11.66 -3.05
CA MET A 137 10.70 11.77 -1.72
C MET A 137 11.65 12.41 -0.71
N THR A 138 12.96 12.38 -0.98
CA THR A 138 13.96 13.04 -0.14
C THR A 138 14.04 14.56 -0.36
N HIS A 139 13.31 15.11 -1.35
CA HIS A 139 13.24 16.54 -1.56
C HIS A 139 12.60 17.24 -0.37
N ASN A 140 13.26 18.30 0.12
CA ASN A 140 12.85 19.06 1.30
C ASN A 140 11.40 19.57 1.27
N ARG A 141 10.83 19.80 0.08
CA ARG A 141 9.44 20.24 -0.07
C ARG A 141 8.45 19.11 0.24
N VAL A 142 8.73 17.88 -0.21
CA VAL A 142 7.88 16.71 0.02
C VAL A 142 7.92 16.32 1.50
N SER A 143 9.12 16.23 2.09
CA SER A 143 9.27 15.90 3.51
C SER A 143 8.61 16.91 4.43
N ARG A 144 8.72 18.22 4.13
CA ARG A 144 8.00 19.28 4.87
C ARG A 144 6.49 19.09 4.77
N LYS A 145 5.97 18.78 3.58
CA LYS A 145 4.55 18.56 3.37
C LYS A 145 4.03 17.37 4.16
N ILE A 146 4.75 16.25 4.14
CA ILE A 146 4.41 15.07 4.95
C ILE A 146 4.45 15.43 6.44
N SER A 147 5.49 16.14 6.89
CA SER A 147 5.60 16.61 8.27
C SER A 147 4.37 17.44 8.71
N GLU A 148 3.88 18.35 7.87
CA GLU A 148 2.65 19.12 8.11
C GLU A 148 1.40 18.24 8.23
N ILE A 149 1.32 17.18 7.44
CA ILE A 149 0.20 16.22 7.49
C ILE A 149 0.27 15.42 8.80
N LEU A 150 1.45 14.91 9.15
CA LEU A 150 1.66 14.13 10.38
C LEU A 150 1.32 14.91 11.64
N LYS A 151 1.61 16.22 11.67
CA LYS A 151 1.26 17.11 12.80
C LYS A 151 -0.24 17.20 13.09
N GLN A 152 -1.09 16.95 12.09
CA GLN A 152 -2.55 16.95 12.27
C GLN A 152 -3.08 15.62 12.82
N GLY A 153 -2.27 14.56 12.82
CA GLY A 153 -2.66 13.25 13.31
C GLY A 153 -3.68 12.53 12.41
N VAL A 154 -4.03 11.32 12.85
CA VAL A 154 -5.11 10.52 12.27
C VAL A 154 -6.47 11.16 12.61
N CYS A 155 -7.47 10.97 11.75
CA CYS A 155 -8.81 11.49 12.02
C CYS A 155 -9.43 10.85 13.27
N GLU A 156 -10.30 11.57 13.98
CA GLU A 156 -10.93 11.07 15.21
C GLU A 156 -11.73 9.77 14.99
N GLU A 157 -12.31 9.61 13.79
CA GLU A 157 -13.10 8.43 13.43
C GLU A 157 -12.25 7.26 12.90
N ILE A 158 -10.91 7.30 13.07
CA ILE A 158 -9.99 6.25 12.61
C ILE A 158 -10.34 4.89 13.21
N GLY A 159 -10.88 4.84 14.43
CA GLY A 159 -11.29 3.58 15.08
C GLY A 159 -12.29 2.74 14.27
N ASN A 160 -13.03 3.35 13.33
CA ASN A 160 -13.97 2.62 12.46
C ASN A 160 -13.30 1.59 11.54
N ILE A 161 -11.98 1.71 11.28
CA ILE A 161 -11.26 0.72 10.48
C ILE A 161 -10.61 -0.38 11.32
N TYR A 162 -10.47 -0.19 12.64
CA TYR A 162 -9.67 -1.09 13.48
C TYR A 162 -10.18 -2.52 13.45
N TYR A 163 -11.50 -2.74 13.45
CA TYR A 163 -12.07 -4.09 13.32
C TYR A 163 -11.57 -4.85 12.07
N VAL A 164 -11.46 -4.15 10.93
CA VAL A 164 -10.95 -4.75 9.68
C VAL A 164 -9.46 -5.06 9.82
N LEU A 165 -8.70 -4.19 10.47
CA LEU A 165 -7.25 -4.33 10.63
C LEU A 165 -6.89 -5.43 11.63
N GLU A 166 -7.54 -5.45 12.80
CA GLU A 166 -7.37 -6.45 13.85
C GLU A 166 -7.73 -7.85 13.36
N GLY A 167 -8.72 -7.96 12.47
CA GLY A 167 -9.05 -9.22 11.80
C GLY A 167 -7.96 -9.76 10.87
N ILE A 168 -6.98 -8.93 10.49
CA ILE A 168 -5.82 -9.33 9.70
C ILE A 168 -4.61 -9.53 10.59
N ASP A 169 -4.27 -8.54 11.41
CA ASP A 169 -3.21 -8.60 12.41
C ASP A 169 -3.48 -7.52 13.49
N PRO A 170 -3.58 -7.91 14.77
CA PRO A 170 -3.94 -7.00 15.87
C PRO A 170 -2.92 -5.89 16.12
N GLU A 171 -1.68 -5.99 15.61
CA GLU A 171 -0.66 -4.95 15.81
C GLU A 171 -0.81 -3.79 14.81
N ILE A 172 -1.51 -3.97 13.68
CA ILE A 172 -1.61 -2.95 12.62
C ILE A 172 -2.15 -1.59 13.13
N PRO A 173 -3.23 -1.52 13.95
CA PRO A 173 -3.76 -0.26 14.44
C PRO A 173 -2.72 0.65 15.12
N GLU A 174 -1.73 0.09 15.82
CA GLU A 174 -0.69 0.85 16.53
C GLU A 174 0.30 1.56 15.58
N HIS A 175 0.31 1.16 14.31
CA HIS A 175 1.26 1.61 13.31
C HIS A 175 0.69 2.67 12.36
N ILE A 176 -0.58 3.03 12.50
CA ILE A 176 -1.25 4.05 11.68
C ILE A 176 -0.89 5.46 12.16
N SER A 177 -0.80 5.63 13.49
CA SER A 177 -0.41 6.90 14.08
C SER A 177 1.11 7.06 14.01
N LEU A 178 1.54 7.94 13.11
CA LEU A 178 2.95 8.23 12.86
C LEU A 178 3.37 9.56 13.48
N GLU A 179 4.60 9.56 13.98
CA GLU A 179 5.28 10.72 14.52
C GLU A 179 6.36 11.24 13.55
N GLN A 180 6.93 12.42 13.86
CA GLN A 180 8.03 12.98 13.07
C GLN A 180 9.27 12.08 13.02
N ARG A 181 9.54 11.33 14.11
CA ARG A 181 10.64 10.36 14.14
C ARG A 181 10.45 9.24 13.11
N ASP A 182 9.21 8.80 12.86
CA ASP A 182 8.92 7.75 11.89
C ASP A 182 9.25 8.22 10.47
N LEU A 183 8.91 9.47 10.14
CA LEU A 183 9.31 10.10 8.88
C LEU A 183 10.83 10.17 8.73
N VAL A 184 11.55 10.59 9.77
CA VAL A 184 13.02 10.68 9.72
C VAL A 184 13.65 9.31 9.52
N ASN A 185 13.19 8.30 10.26
CA ASN A 185 13.66 6.92 10.16
C ASN A 185 13.41 6.37 8.75
N PHE A 186 12.21 6.56 8.21
CA PHE A 186 11.87 6.13 6.86
C PHE A 186 12.71 6.84 5.78
N LEU A 187 12.95 8.15 5.89
CA LEU A 187 13.82 8.88 4.94
C LEU A 187 15.27 8.39 5.00
N ASN A 188 15.77 8.05 6.19
CA ASN A 188 17.10 7.47 6.35
C ASN A 188 17.19 6.08 5.72
N TRP A 189 16.17 5.24 5.92
CA TRP A 189 16.05 3.95 5.27
C TRP A 189 16.00 4.07 3.74
N ILE A 190 15.18 4.96 3.17
CA ILE A 190 15.15 5.19 1.71
C ILE A 190 16.56 5.53 1.19
N ARG A 191 17.30 6.41 1.88
CA ARG A 191 18.66 6.78 1.48
C ARG A 191 19.62 5.59 1.53
N SER A 192 19.50 4.70 2.52
CA SER A 192 20.32 3.48 2.60
C SER A 192 20.02 2.53 1.43
N GLN A 193 18.74 2.33 1.10
CA GLN A 193 18.32 1.52 -0.06
C GLN A 193 18.86 2.05 -1.39
N TYR A 194 18.85 3.37 -1.60
CA TYR A 194 19.44 3.98 -2.80
C TYR A 194 20.95 3.72 -2.92
N ARG A 195 21.69 3.83 -1.81
CA ARG A 195 23.13 3.54 -1.78
C ARG A 195 23.41 2.08 -2.10
N MET A 196 22.63 1.16 -1.54
CA MET A 196 22.78 -0.28 -1.80
C MET A 196 22.41 -0.65 -3.25
N LYS A 197 21.40 0.03 -3.84
CA LYS A 197 21.04 -0.14 -5.26
C LYS A 197 22.18 0.28 -6.19
N GLN A 198 22.85 1.41 -5.92
CA GLN A 198 23.99 1.86 -6.74
C GLN A 198 25.17 0.87 -6.71
N LYS A 199 25.34 0.15 -5.60
CA LYS A 199 26.34 -0.91 -5.45
C LYS A 199 25.94 -2.24 -6.10
N GLY A 200 24.73 -2.34 -6.66
CA GLY A 200 24.22 -3.56 -7.32
C GLY A 200 23.76 -4.66 -6.36
N THR A 201 23.79 -4.44 -5.05
CA THR A 201 23.57 -5.45 -4.00
C THR A 201 22.11 -5.87 -3.83
N LEU A 202 21.15 -5.10 -4.37
CA LEU A 202 19.71 -5.29 -4.13
C LEU A 202 18.89 -5.41 -5.43
N ARG A 203 19.40 -6.14 -6.42
CA ARG A 203 18.67 -6.36 -7.68
C ARG A 203 17.31 -7.03 -7.46
N TRP A 204 17.25 -7.97 -6.51
CA TRP A 204 16.04 -8.72 -6.14
C TRP A 204 14.94 -7.82 -5.56
N ILE A 205 15.27 -6.66 -4.95
CA ILE A 205 14.25 -5.75 -4.40
C ILE A 205 13.28 -5.26 -5.47
N LYS A 206 13.70 -5.13 -6.74
CA LYS A 206 12.79 -4.77 -7.85
C LYS A 206 11.61 -5.74 -7.99
N LEU A 207 11.70 -6.94 -7.43
CA LEU A 207 10.63 -7.91 -7.37
C LEU A 207 9.51 -7.55 -6.39
N TYR A 208 9.60 -6.41 -5.68
CA TYR A 208 8.43 -5.78 -5.05
C TYR A 208 7.29 -5.61 -6.06
N THR A 209 7.61 -5.43 -7.35
CA THR A 209 6.63 -5.36 -8.45
C THR A 209 5.73 -6.58 -8.54
N LEU A 210 6.19 -7.75 -8.08
CA LEU A 210 5.39 -8.97 -8.02
C LEU A 210 4.35 -8.95 -6.87
N ILE A 211 4.63 -8.22 -5.79
CA ILE A 211 3.67 -7.98 -4.71
C ILE A 211 2.72 -6.83 -5.10
N LEU A 212 3.26 -5.79 -5.75
CA LEU A 212 2.49 -4.64 -6.23
C LEU A 212 1.48 -5.00 -7.33
N LYS A 213 1.79 -5.93 -8.23
CA LYS A 213 0.90 -6.25 -9.36
C LYS A 213 -0.52 -6.65 -8.91
N PRO A 214 -0.71 -7.62 -7.98
CA PRO A 214 -2.05 -7.92 -7.45
C PRO A 214 -2.72 -6.73 -6.79
N LEU A 215 -1.97 -5.89 -6.05
CA LEU A 215 -2.51 -4.66 -5.46
C LEU A 215 -3.12 -3.74 -6.53
N ILE A 216 -2.38 -3.45 -7.61
CA ILE A 216 -2.87 -2.60 -8.71
C ILE A 216 -4.17 -3.17 -9.30
N ILE A 217 -4.23 -4.48 -9.50
CA ILE A 217 -5.43 -5.15 -10.04
C ILE A 217 -6.63 -4.92 -9.11
N VAL A 218 -6.48 -5.21 -7.81
CA VAL A 218 -7.61 -5.17 -6.88
C VAL A 218 -8.05 -3.75 -6.54
N ASP A 219 -7.12 -2.82 -6.36
CA ASP A 219 -7.39 -1.40 -6.07
C ASP A 219 -8.18 -0.76 -7.22
N ASN A 220 -7.71 -0.94 -8.47
CA ASN A 220 -8.39 -0.35 -9.63
C ASN A 220 -9.79 -0.94 -9.85
N ILE A 221 -9.97 -2.25 -9.63
CA ILE A 221 -11.28 -2.90 -9.80
C ILE A 221 -12.25 -2.46 -8.70
N ASP A 222 -11.82 -2.41 -7.44
CA ASP A 222 -12.66 -1.95 -6.33
C ASP A 222 -13.06 -0.48 -6.52
N ALA A 223 -12.08 0.38 -6.78
CA ALA A 223 -12.30 1.81 -7.00
C ALA A 223 -13.24 2.09 -8.16
N TYR A 224 -13.17 1.30 -9.23
CA TYR A 224 -14.12 1.41 -10.33
C TYR A 224 -15.55 1.02 -9.93
N ARG A 225 -15.71 -0.14 -9.30
CA ARG A 225 -17.03 -0.66 -8.90
C ARG A 225 -17.76 0.30 -7.96
N ALA A 226 -17.03 0.93 -7.05
CA ALA A 226 -17.58 1.90 -6.12
C ALA A 226 -17.94 3.24 -6.78
N ARG A 227 -17.15 3.71 -7.76
CA ARG A 227 -17.40 5.01 -8.41
C ARG A 227 -18.51 4.97 -9.47
N LYS A 228 -18.84 3.79 -10.01
CA LYS A 228 -19.82 3.63 -11.12
C LYS A 228 -19.56 4.60 -12.29
N ASP A 229 -18.30 4.97 -12.54
CA ASP A 229 -17.94 5.96 -13.55
C ASP A 229 -18.01 5.32 -14.95
N SER A 230 -18.94 5.78 -15.79
CA SER A 230 -19.29 5.18 -17.08
C SER A 230 -18.35 5.56 -18.24
N ARG A 231 -17.13 5.99 -17.95
CA ARG A 231 -16.17 6.42 -18.98
C ARG A 231 -15.64 5.21 -19.77
N GLU A 232 -16.00 5.13 -21.05
CA GLU A 232 -15.65 4.03 -21.97
C GLU A 232 -14.16 3.68 -22.00
N ARG A 233 -13.24 4.65 -21.92
CA ARG A 233 -11.78 4.38 -21.91
C ARG A 233 -11.28 3.65 -20.68
N PHE A 234 -11.98 3.79 -19.55
CA PHE A 234 -11.66 3.03 -18.33
C PHE A 234 -12.16 1.59 -18.45
N SER A 235 -13.18 1.34 -19.27
CA SER A 235 -13.78 0.02 -19.43
C SER A 235 -12.86 -1.01 -20.08
N SER A 236 -12.00 -0.62 -21.04
CA SER A 236 -11.08 -1.57 -21.70
C SER A 236 -9.97 -2.04 -20.79
N PHE A 237 -9.31 -1.11 -20.09
CA PHE A 237 -8.29 -1.42 -19.08
C PHE A 237 -8.86 -2.32 -17.97
N LEU A 238 -10.07 -2.02 -17.50
CA LEU A 238 -10.71 -2.84 -16.47
C LEU A 238 -11.19 -4.20 -16.96
N ARG A 239 -11.61 -4.33 -18.21
CA ARG A 239 -11.89 -5.65 -18.80
C ARG A 239 -10.63 -6.51 -18.75
N GLU A 240 -9.49 -5.98 -19.18
CA GLU A 240 -8.20 -6.68 -19.10
C GLU A 240 -7.88 -7.11 -17.67
N LEU A 241 -8.01 -6.23 -16.67
CA LEU A 241 -7.79 -6.59 -15.28
C LEU A 241 -8.80 -7.63 -14.76
N ASN A 242 -10.07 -7.54 -15.15
CA ASN A 242 -11.10 -8.50 -14.74
C ASN A 242 -10.86 -9.90 -15.32
N THR A 243 -10.23 -10.06 -16.49
CA THR A 243 -9.88 -11.39 -17.02
C THR A 243 -8.94 -12.16 -16.07
N LEU A 244 -8.10 -11.42 -15.32
CA LEU A 244 -7.18 -11.98 -14.32
C LEU A 244 -7.91 -12.43 -13.04
N LEU A 245 -9.11 -11.91 -12.80
CA LEU A 245 -10.03 -12.35 -11.73
C LEU A 245 -11.08 -13.35 -12.21
N GLY A 246 -11.25 -13.52 -13.52
CA GLY A 246 -12.24 -14.41 -14.11
C GLY A 246 -13.60 -13.84 -14.41
N GLY A 247 -13.69 -12.54 -14.70
CA GLY A 247 -14.87 -11.98 -15.34
C GLY A 247 -14.89 -12.33 -16.83
N ASP A 248 -16.05 -12.77 -17.31
CA ASP A 248 -16.41 -12.83 -18.74
C ASP A 248 -16.50 -11.42 -19.36
#